data_AF-A0A1D9P6L5-F1
#
_entry.id   AF-A0A1D9P6L5-F1
#
_cell.length_a   1.000
_cell.length_b   1.000
_cell.length_c   1.000
_cell.angle_alpha   90.00
_cell.angle_beta   90.00
_cell.angle_gamma   90.00
#
_symmetry.space_group_name_H-M   'P 1'
#
loop_
_entity.id
_entity.type
_entity.pdbx_description
1 polymer ?
#
loop_
_entity_poly.entity_id
_entity_poly.type
_entity_poly.pdbx_seq_one_letter_code
_entity_poly.pdbx_strand_id
1 'polypeptide(L)'
;MGYTTGIVGKWHLGLSAPFHPNKRGFDYFWGFLWGSSAYDVTKKRFIEENGNQLDASTIPYTTDAIGDKSVEFIKANKDKPFYLYVSFNAPHTPMQAKPELLERFTKELNNRNRALNAALTYNMDENVGKIYRALEQLNLLENTIIFLRMITVDR
;
A
#
# COMPACT_ATOMS: atom_id res chain seq x y z
N MET A 1 -22.56 -8.90 -11.71
CA MET A 1 -21.14 -9.29 -11.54
C MET A 1 -20.87 -9.44 -10.06
N GLY A 2 -20.30 -10.56 -9.61
CA GLY A 2 -20.21 -10.93 -8.18
C GLY A 2 -18.82 -10.73 -7.56
N TYR A 3 -18.08 -9.71 -8.02
CA TYR A 3 -16.75 -9.42 -7.49
C TYR A 3 -16.86 -8.73 -6.13
N THR A 4 -15.99 -9.10 -5.19
CA THR A 4 -15.73 -8.25 -4.02
C THR A 4 -14.61 -7.26 -4.36
N THR A 5 -14.86 -5.98 -4.14
CA THR A 5 -13.93 -4.90 -4.52
C THR A 5 -13.23 -4.32 -3.31
N GLY A 6 -11.91 -4.20 -3.39
CA GLY A 6 -11.07 -3.65 -2.32
C GLY A 6 -10.10 -2.61 -2.86
N ILE A 7 -9.84 -1.58 -2.05
CA ILE A 7 -8.71 -0.67 -2.24
C ILE A 7 -7.91 -0.57 -0.94
N VAL A 8 -6.60 -0.68 -1.05
CA VAL A 8 -5.68 -0.57 0.09
C VAL A 8 -4.61 0.48 -0.22
N GLY A 9 -4.48 1.50 0.63
CA GLY A 9 -3.49 2.56 0.52
C GLY A 9 -4.06 3.96 0.26
N LYS A 10 -3.44 4.70 -0.67
CA LYS A 10 -3.75 6.10 -0.95
C LYS A 10 -4.95 6.24 -1.87
N TRP A 11 -5.92 7.08 -1.49
CA TRP A 11 -7.05 7.44 -2.35
C TRP A 11 -6.81 8.71 -3.19
N HIS A 12 -6.76 9.89 -2.56
CA HIS A 12 -6.51 11.20 -3.19
C HIS A 12 -7.51 11.63 -4.30
N LEU A 13 -8.74 11.14 -4.29
CA LEU A 13 -9.80 11.53 -5.25
C LEU A 13 -11.01 12.21 -4.59
N GLY A 14 -10.81 12.77 -3.39
CA GLY A 14 -11.79 13.56 -2.66
C GLY A 14 -11.88 13.15 -1.19
N LEU A 15 -12.13 14.15 -0.33
CA LEU A 15 -12.18 13.97 1.13
C LEU A 15 -13.61 13.95 1.69
N SER A 16 -14.59 14.49 0.96
CA SER A 16 -15.98 14.50 1.43
C SER A 16 -16.65 13.14 1.26
N ALA A 17 -17.62 12.81 2.11
CA ALA A 17 -18.31 11.53 2.14
C ALA A 17 -18.77 10.98 0.76
N PRO A 18 -19.31 11.78 -0.19
CA PRO A 18 -19.69 11.28 -1.51
C PRO A 18 -18.52 10.77 -2.38
N PHE A 19 -17.29 11.17 -2.06
CA PHE A 19 -16.07 10.75 -2.76
C PHE A 19 -15.28 9.68 -2.00
N HIS A 20 -15.76 9.24 -0.83
CA HIS A 20 -15.12 8.18 -0.06
C HIS A 20 -15.08 6.87 -0.88
N PRO A 21 -14.01 6.05 -0.84
CA PRO A 21 -13.92 4.82 -1.63
C PRO A 21 -15.14 3.89 -1.53
N ASN A 22 -15.69 3.71 -0.32
CA ASN A 22 -16.90 2.90 -0.12
C ASN A 22 -18.18 3.49 -0.75
N LYS A 23 -18.16 4.72 -1.25
CA LYS A 23 -19.23 5.33 -2.05
C LYS A 23 -18.91 5.33 -3.54
N ARG A 24 -17.77 4.75 -3.94
CA ARG A 24 -17.23 4.74 -5.31
C ARG A 24 -16.99 3.32 -5.85
N GLY A 25 -17.73 2.35 -5.33
CA GLY A 25 -17.73 0.98 -5.84
C GLY A 25 -16.73 0.04 -5.17
N PHE A 26 -16.10 0.44 -4.06
CA PHE A 26 -15.23 -0.43 -3.25
C PHE A 26 -15.95 -0.94 -2.00
N ASP A 27 -16.15 -2.25 -1.89
CA ASP A 27 -16.73 -2.89 -0.69
C ASP A 27 -15.80 -2.73 0.52
N TYR A 28 -14.49 -2.73 0.28
CA TYR A 28 -13.46 -2.59 1.29
C TYR A 28 -12.50 -1.44 0.99
N PHE A 29 -12.20 -0.64 2.02
CA PHE A 29 -11.15 0.36 2.01
C PHE A 29 -10.33 0.28 3.28
N TRP A 30 -9.01 0.23 3.11
CA TRP A 30 -8.06 0.51 4.18
C TRP A 30 -7.02 1.51 3.67
N GLY A 31 -6.74 2.56 4.42
CA GLY A 31 -5.70 3.52 4.04
C GLY A 31 -6.09 4.94 4.35
N PHE A 32 -5.72 5.89 3.51
CA PHE A 32 -5.93 7.31 3.79
C PHE A 32 -6.41 8.08 2.56
N LEU A 33 -7.27 9.08 2.80
CA LEU A 33 -7.89 9.86 1.74
C LEU A 33 -6.97 10.93 1.12
N TRP A 34 -5.94 11.34 1.85
CA TRP A 34 -5.05 12.44 1.50
C TRP A 34 -4.00 12.10 0.42
N GLY A 35 -3.37 13.14 -0.14
CA GLY A 35 -2.31 12.98 -1.15
C GLY A 35 -1.02 12.34 -0.66
N SER A 36 -0.77 12.32 0.64
CA SER A 36 0.38 11.67 1.26
C SER A 36 0.08 11.36 2.73
N SER A 37 0.84 10.43 3.31
CA SER A 37 0.88 10.13 4.73
C SER A 37 2.32 9.84 5.13
N ALA A 38 2.65 9.97 6.41
CA ALA A 38 3.93 9.49 6.95
C ALA A 38 4.01 7.95 6.85
N TYR A 39 5.22 7.43 6.73
CA TYR A 39 5.47 5.99 6.69
C TYR A 39 5.60 5.42 8.10
N ASP A 40 6.37 6.10 8.96
CA ASP A 40 6.56 5.71 10.36
C ASP A 40 5.42 6.23 11.26
N VAL A 41 5.42 5.85 12.55
CA VAL A 41 4.36 6.22 13.51
C VAL A 41 4.19 7.73 13.71
N THR A 42 5.17 8.53 13.28
CA THR A 42 5.16 9.97 13.51
C THR A 42 4.32 10.66 12.43
N LYS A 43 3.18 11.23 12.82
CA LYS A 43 2.34 12.10 11.97
C LYS A 43 1.67 11.41 10.76
N LYS A 44 1.23 10.15 10.90
CA LYS A 44 0.36 9.51 9.90
C LYS A 44 -0.95 10.29 9.74
N ARG A 45 -1.39 10.49 8.50
CA ARG A 45 -2.66 11.17 8.20
C ARG A 45 -3.79 10.16 8.26
N PHE A 46 -4.72 10.35 9.20
CA PHE A 46 -6.06 9.76 9.27
C PHE A 46 -6.22 8.45 8.51
N ILE A 47 -5.49 7.41 8.91
CA ILE A 47 -5.66 6.08 8.31
C ILE A 47 -6.95 5.49 8.85
N GLU A 48 -7.78 4.95 7.98
CA GLU A 48 -9.08 4.38 8.32
C GLU A 48 -9.28 3.00 7.70
N GLU A 49 -10.23 2.26 8.27
CA GLU A 49 -10.78 1.04 7.71
C GLU A 49 -12.29 1.20 7.56
N ASN A 50 -12.77 1.28 6.32
CA ASN A 50 -14.17 1.53 5.97
C ASN A 50 -14.81 2.73 6.70
N GLY A 51 -14.10 3.85 6.79
CA GLY A 51 -14.56 5.06 7.48
C GLY A 51 -14.30 5.07 8.99
N ASN A 52 -13.78 3.98 9.56
CA ASN A 52 -13.41 3.93 10.97
C ASN A 52 -11.94 4.33 11.12
N GLN A 53 -11.71 5.49 11.75
CA GLN A 53 -10.36 5.98 12.04
C GLN A 53 -9.60 4.99 12.91
N LEU A 54 -8.37 4.66 12.50
CA LEU A 54 -7.47 3.79 13.25
C LEU A 54 -6.48 4.62 14.08
N ASP A 55 -6.01 4.03 15.18
CA ASP A 55 -4.88 4.56 15.94
C ASP A 55 -3.57 4.36 15.16
N ALA A 56 -2.90 5.46 14.83
CA ALA A 56 -1.63 5.45 14.10
C ALA A 56 -0.52 4.66 14.81
N SER A 57 -0.59 4.51 16.14
CA SER A 57 0.39 3.76 16.93
C SER A 57 0.37 2.26 16.61
N THR A 58 -0.79 1.74 16.16
CA THR A 58 -0.98 0.32 15.80
C THR A 58 -0.47 -0.02 14.41
N ILE A 59 0.00 0.98 13.66
CA ILE A 59 0.51 0.86 12.30
C ILE A 59 1.98 1.25 12.37
N PRO A 60 2.94 0.31 12.56
CA PRO A 60 4.35 0.69 12.69
C PRO A 60 4.89 1.35 11.41
N TYR A 61 4.62 0.74 10.26
CA TYR A 61 5.10 1.21 8.97
C TYR A 61 4.05 1.05 7.86
N THR A 62 3.68 2.15 7.20
CA THR A 62 2.53 2.19 6.26
C THR A 62 2.70 1.27 5.06
N THR A 63 3.88 1.19 4.45
CA THR A 63 4.10 0.29 3.29
C THR A 63 3.88 -1.17 3.66
N ASP A 64 4.32 -1.59 4.85
CA ASP A 64 4.12 -2.96 5.32
C ASP A 64 2.65 -3.22 5.63
N ALA A 65 1.99 -2.28 6.30
CA ALA A 65 0.57 -2.38 6.61
C ALA A 65 -0.31 -2.45 5.34
N ILE A 66 0.04 -1.71 4.27
CA ILE A 66 -0.62 -1.85 2.96
C ILE A 66 -0.45 -3.27 2.42
N GLY A 67 0.75 -3.83 2.50
CA GLY A 67 1.01 -5.21 2.10
C GLY A 67 0.21 -6.22 2.92
N ASP A 68 0.20 -6.08 4.24
CA ASP A 68 -0.50 -6.97 5.18
C ASP A 68 -2.01 -6.93 4.95
N LYS A 69 -2.60 -5.73 4.84
CA LYS A 69 -4.03 -5.54 4.57
C LYS A 69 -4.45 -6.04 3.19
N SER A 70 -3.56 -5.96 2.20
CA SER A 70 -3.80 -6.58 0.89
C SER A 70 -3.87 -8.10 0.99
N VAL A 71 -2.97 -8.72 1.76
CA VAL A 71 -3.00 -10.16 2.01
C VAL A 71 -4.22 -10.59 2.82
N GLU A 72 -4.60 -9.83 3.86
CA GLU A 72 -5.84 -10.05 4.62
C GLU A 72 -7.07 -10.05 3.72
N PHE A 73 -7.19 -9.04 2.84
CA PHE A 73 -8.28 -8.97 1.87
C PHE A 73 -8.30 -10.18 0.94
N ILE A 74 -7.16 -10.58 0.36
CA ILE A 74 -7.09 -11.75 -0.52
C ILE A 74 -7.52 -13.02 0.22
N LYS A 75 -7.03 -13.24 1.44
CA LYS A 75 -7.39 -14.42 2.26
C LYS A 75 -8.88 -14.46 2.56
N ALA A 76 -9.48 -13.33 2.93
CA ALA A 76 -10.89 -13.23 3.25
C ALA A 76 -11.80 -13.46 2.03
N ASN A 77 -11.29 -13.27 0.82
CA ASN A 77 -12.05 -13.34 -0.42
C ASN A 77 -11.59 -14.48 -1.35
N LYS A 78 -10.75 -15.41 -0.89
CA LYS A 78 -10.13 -16.47 -1.72
C LYS A 78 -11.13 -17.38 -2.47
N ASP A 79 -12.35 -17.52 -1.95
CA ASP A 79 -13.37 -18.43 -2.50
C ASP A 79 -14.35 -17.73 -3.47
N LYS A 80 -14.11 -16.46 -3.82
CA LYS A 80 -14.93 -15.66 -4.75
C LYS A 80 -14.04 -14.77 -5.61
N PRO A 81 -14.48 -14.38 -6.83
CA PRO A 81 -13.72 -13.41 -7.61
C PRO A 81 -13.61 -12.09 -6.85
N PHE A 82 -12.44 -11.47 -6.91
CA PHE A 82 -12.19 -10.18 -6.29
C PHE A 82 -11.42 -9.24 -7.21
N TYR A 83 -11.59 -7.94 -6.95
CA TYR A 83 -10.77 -6.89 -7.54
C TYR A 83 -10.10 -6.14 -6.40
N LEU A 84 -8.78 -6.10 -6.39
CA LEU A 84 -8.01 -5.41 -5.37
C LEU A 84 -7.11 -4.35 -6.03
N TYR A 85 -7.31 -3.09 -5.64
CA TYR A 85 -6.44 -1.99 -6.03
C TYR A 85 -5.49 -1.64 -4.89
N VAL A 86 -4.21 -2.01 -5.05
CA VAL A 86 -3.17 -1.72 -4.08
C VAL A 86 -2.43 -0.44 -4.49
N SER A 87 -2.58 0.60 -3.68
CA SER A 87 -2.18 1.97 -3.98
C SER A 87 -1.14 2.46 -2.97
N PHE A 88 0.08 1.91 -3.08
CA PHE A 88 1.20 2.35 -2.24
C PHE A 88 1.45 3.86 -2.40
N ASN A 89 1.78 4.51 -1.29
CA ASN A 89 2.32 5.87 -1.34
C ASN A 89 3.83 5.88 -1.56
N ALA A 90 4.54 4.77 -1.33
CA ALA A 90 5.94 4.60 -1.69
C ALA A 90 6.17 4.86 -3.20
N PRO A 91 7.24 5.58 -3.61
CA PRO A 91 8.27 6.24 -2.79
C PRO A 91 8.01 7.76 -2.61
N HIS A 92 6.74 8.21 -2.60
CA HIS A 92 6.40 9.62 -2.43
C HIS A 92 6.90 10.18 -1.09
N THR A 93 7.14 11.49 -1.04
CA THR A 93 7.49 12.18 0.21
C THR A 93 6.42 12.00 1.31
N PRO A 94 6.80 12.05 2.60
CA PRO A 94 8.14 12.30 3.15
C PRO A 94 9.13 11.13 2.96
N MET A 95 10.43 11.41 2.87
CA MET A 95 11.46 10.39 2.64
C MET A 95 11.83 9.64 3.94
N GLN A 96 10.93 8.80 4.44
CA GLN A 96 11.06 8.07 5.71
C GLN A 96 11.32 6.58 5.47
N ALA A 97 12.53 6.23 5.07
CA ALA A 97 12.91 4.82 4.89
C ALA A 97 13.20 4.12 6.22
N LYS A 98 12.99 2.80 6.27
CA LYS A 98 13.45 1.96 7.38
C LYS A 98 14.98 2.07 7.56
N PRO A 99 15.49 2.19 8.80
CA PRO A 99 16.92 2.43 9.05
C PRO A 99 17.86 1.42 8.39
N GLU A 100 17.52 0.13 8.46
CA GLU A 100 18.32 -0.97 7.92
C GLU A 100 18.43 -0.94 6.39
N LEU A 101 17.34 -0.56 5.70
CA LEU A 101 17.36 -0.41 4.25
C LEU A 101 18.13 0.83 3.83
N LEU A 102 17.97 1.93 4.58
CA LEU A 102 18.73 3.16 4.32
C LEU A 102 20.23 2.92 4.51
N GLU A 103 20.63 2.19 5.55
CA GLU A 103 22.03 1.83 5.78
C GLU A 103 22.58 1.04 4.61
N ARG A 104 21.87 -0.01 4.17
CA ARG A 104 22.24 -0.82 3.00
C ARG A 104 22.45 0.05 1.77
N PHE A 105 21.44 0.82 1.36
CA PHE A 105 21.52 1.60 0.12
C PHE A 105 22.47 2.79 0.20
N THR A 106 22.81 3.28 1.39
CA THR A 106 23.86 4.30 1.55
C THR A 106 25.25 3.73 1.31
N LYS A 107 25.48 2.42 1.56
CA LYS A 107 26.74 1.74 1.21
C LYS A 107 26.85 1.46 -0.29
N GLU A 108 25.72 1.23 -0.96
CA GLU A 108 25.67 0.91 -2.39
C GLU A 108 25.62 2.17 -3.28
N LEU A 109 25.05 3.28 -2.78
CA LEU A 109 24.79 4.49 -3.56
C LEU A 109 25.43 5.73 -2.94
N ASN A 110 26.23 6.44 -3.74
CA ASN A 110 26.93 7.68 -3.32
C ASN A 110 26.02 8.92 -3.20
N ASN A 111 24.69 8.76 -3.26
CA ASN A 111 23.73 9.86 -3.14
C ASN A 111 22.62 9.49 -2.15
N ARG A 112 22.54 10.22 -1.04
CA ARG A 112 21.57 9.94 0.04
C ARG A 112 20.10 9.99 -0.42
N ASN A 113 19.74 10.90 -1.32
CA ASN A 113 18.36 10.97 -1.83
C ASN A 113 18.01 9.76 -2.70
N ARG A 114 18.97 9.30 -3.52
CA ARG A 114 18.83 8.04 -4.27
C ARG A 114 18.76 6.84 -3.32
N ALA A 115 19.57 6.81 -2.27
CA ALA A 115 19.52 5.75 -1.25
C ALA A 115 18.16 5.71 -0.52
N LEU A 116 17.60 6.86 -0.16
CA LEU A 116 16.26 6.94 0.43
C LEU A 116 15.17 6.46 -0.53
N ASN A 117 15.21 6.89 -1.79
CA ASN A 117 14.24 6.46 -2.79
C ASN A 117 14.35 4.94 -3.07
N ALA A 118 15.57 4.43 -3.20
CA ALA A 118 15.84 3.00 -3.36
C ALA A 118 15.32 2.20 -2.15
N ALA A 119 15.57 2.67 -0.92
CA ALA A 119 15.09 2.02 0.29
C ALA A 119 13.56 1.94 0.37
N LEU A 120 12.86 3.04 0.03
CA LEU A 120 11.39 3.06 -0.01
C LEU A 120 10.84 2.14 -1.11
N THR A 121 11.45 2.17 -2.30
CA THR A 121 11.05 1.35 -3.44
C THR A 121 11.29 -0.13 -3.16
N TYR A 122 12.42 -0.46 -2.54
CA TYR A 122 12.74 -1.82 -2.12
C TYR A 122 11.72 -2.37 -1.11
N ASN A 123 11.33 -1.57 -0.11
CA ASN A 123 10.30 -2.02 0.82
C ASN A 123 8.90 -2.17 0.17
N MET A 124 8.59 -1.38 -0.86
CA MET A 124 7.40 -1.61 -1.68
C MET A 124 7.50 -2.95 -2.43
N ASP A 125 8.65 -3.23 -3.06
CA ASP A 125 8.90 -4.50 -3.77
C ASP A 125 8.75 -5.71 -2.85
N GLU A 126 9.30 -5.67 -1.64
CA GLU A 126 9.12 -6.71 -0.62
C GLU A 126 7.64 -6.99 -0.32
N ASN A 127 6.80 -5.94 -0.29
CA ASN A 127 5.36 -6.06 -0.05
C ASN A 127 4.58 -6.49 -1.30
N VAL A 128 5.02 -6.13 -2.51
CA VAL A 128 4.50 -6.72 -3.76
C VAL A 128 4.79 -8.21 -3.78
N GLY A 129 6.02 -8.63 -3.44
CA GLY A 129 6.40 -10.02 -3.30
C GLY A 129 5.59 -10.75 -2.22
N LYS A 130 5.28 -10.08 -1.09
CA LYS A 130 4.39 -10.62 -0.05
C LYS A 130 2.98 -10.92 -0.60
N ILE A 131 2.41 -10.01 -1.37
CA ILE A 131 1.09 -10.19 -2.00
C ILE A 131 1.13 -11.32 -3.04
N TYR A 132 2.15 -11.34 -3.90
CA TYR A 132 2.34 -12.40 -4.89
C TYR A 132 2.43 -13.77 -4.24
N ARG A 133 3.26 -13.92 -3.21
CA ARG A 133 3.40 -15.18 -2.45
C ARG A 133 2.09 -15.60 -1.78
N ALA A 134 1.27 -14.66 -1.30
CA ALA A 134 -0.04 -15.00 -0.76
C ALA A 134 -0.98 -15.56 -1.83
N LEU A 135 -0.99 -15.00 -3.04
CA LEU A 135 -1.76 -15.55 -4.17
C LEU A 135 -1.26 -16.93 -4.55
N GLU A 136 0.07 -17.14 -4.58
CA GLU A 136 0.69 -18.44 -4.85
C GLU A 136 0.29 -19.49 -3.82
N GLN A 137 0.44 -19.19 -2.53
CA GLN A 137 0.11 -20.09 -1.43
C GLN A 137 -1.37 -20.46 -1.37
N LEU A 138 -2.24 -19.58 -1.87
CA LEU A 138 -3.68 -19.81 -1.95
C LEU A 138 -4.12 -20.46 -3.28
N ASN A 139 -3.16 -20.78 -4.17
CA ASN A 139 -3.40 -21.32 -5.51
C ASN A 139 -4.31 -20.43 -6.38
N LEU A 140 -4.15 -19.10 -6.27
CA LEU A 140 -4.96 -18.11 -6.97
C LEU A 140 -4.27 -17.54 -8.22
N LEU A 141 -2.96 -17.76 -8.41
CA LEU A 141 -2.18 -17.14 -9.48
C LEU A 141 -2.70 -17.47 -10.88
N GLU A 142 -3.07 -18.73 -11.14
CA GLU A 142 -3.54 -19.15 -12.48
C GLU A 142 -4.81 -18.42 -12.94
N ASN A 143 -5.62 -17.93 -11.99
CA ASN A 143 -6.86 -17.22 -12.27
C ASN A 143 -6.82 -15.75 -11.80
N THR A 144 -5.62 -15.17 -11.66
CA THR A 144 -5.44 -13.77 -11.27
C THR A 144 -4.65 -13.02 -12.32
N ILE A 145 -5.22 -11.93 -12.84
CA ILE A 145 -4.47 -10.97 -13.66
C ILE A 145 -3.85 -9.93 -12.73
N ILE A 146 -2.52 -9.85 -12.73
CA ILE A 146 -1.77 -8.85 -11.95
C ILE A 146 -1.28 -7.76 -12.91
N PHE A 147 -1.62 -6.51 -12.59
CA PHE A 147 -1.09 -5.34 -13.28
C PHE A 147 -0.29 -4.48 -12.30
N LEU A 148 0.99 -4.29 -12.58
CA LEU A 148 1.90 -3.44 -11.81
C LEU A 148 2.35 -2.26 -12.66
N ARG A 149 2.18 -1.04 -12.13
CA ARG A 149 2.69 0.18 -12.74
C ARG A 149 3.51 0.96 -11.72
N MET A 150 4.77 1.19 -12.04
CA MET A 150 5.62 2.16 -11.34
C MET A 150 5.76 3.42 -12.19
N ILE A 151 5.58 4.60 -11.58
CA ILE A 151 5.79 5.88 -12.25
C ILE A 151 7.03 6.53 -11.62
N THR A 152 8.12 6.56 -12.38
CA THR A 152 9.27 7.41 -12.07
C THR A 152 9.05 8.75 -12.76
N VAL A 153 9.16 9.85 -12.00
CA VAL A 153 9.20 11.19 -12.59
C VAL A 153 10.66 11.49 -12.86
N ASP A 154 11.07 11.43 -14.13
CA ASP A 154 12.34 12.01 -14.55
C ASP A 154 12.28 13.51 -14.24
N ARG A 155 13.20 13.98 -13.41
CA ARG A 155 13.47 15.39 -13.18
C ARG A 155 14.86 15.70 -13.68
#